data_AF-A0A2A9E3H4-F1
#
_entry.id   AF-A0A2A9E3H4-F1
#
_cell.length_a   1.000
_cell.length_b   1.000
_cell.length_c   1.000
_cell.angle_alpha   90.00
_cell.angle_beta   90.00
_cell.angle_gamma   90.00
#
_symmetry.space_group_name_H-M   'P 1'
#
loop_
_entity.id
_entity.type
_entity.pdbx_description
1 polymer ?
#
loop_
_entity_poly.entity_id
_entity_poly.type
_entity_poly.pdbx_seq_one_letter_code
_entity_poly.pdbx_strand_id
1 'polypeptide(L)' 'MGDPLRMRELGLGAGALVEVAHRAGFGGRVVTVGPTRIALDHVTCTRLDVVLVASPTHAAGASTGAGAGPVAP' A
#
# COMPACT_ATOMS: atom_id res chain seq x y z
N MET A 1 -8.68 13.47 4.88
CA MET A 1 -7.47 13.72 4.06
C MET A 1 -6.28 13.41 4.96
N GLY A 2 -5.48 12.40 4.63
CA GLY A 2 -4.32 12.03 5.46
C GLY A 2 -3.33 13.19 5.54
N ASP A 3 -2.83 13.46 6.74
CA ASP A 3 -1.87 14.52 6.98
C ASP A 3 -0.50 14.16 6.37
N PRO A 4 0.18 15.07 5.62
CA PRO A 4 1.46 14.77 4.99
C PRO A 4 2.58 14.42 5.98
N LEU A 5 2.56 14.96 7.20
CA LEU A 5 3.51 14.60 8.25
C LEU A 5 3.25 13.16 8.68
N ARG A 6 1.98 12.80 8.87
CA ARG A 6 1.61 11.42 9.23
C ARG A 6 2.06 10.40 8.18
N MET A 7 1.96 10.72 6.90
CA MET A 7 2.49 9.83 5.85
C MET A 7 4.00 9.62 5.98
N ARG A 8 4.76 10.69 6.23
CA ARG A 8 6.21 10.61 6.42
C ARG A 8 6.59 9.83 7.68
N GLU A 9 5.85 9.99 8.78
CA GLU A 9 6.02 9.19 10.00
C GLU A 9 5.84 7.70 9.75
N LEU A 10 4.93 7.34 8.84
CA LEU A 10 4.69 5.96 8.42
C LEU A 10 5.70 5.46 7.38
N GLY A 11 6.68 6.28 7.00
CA GLY A 11 7.68 5.95 5.98
C GLY A 11 7.21 6.17 4.54
N LEU A 12 6.01 6.72 4.32
CA LEU A 12 5.51 7.13 3.01
C LEU A 12 5.98 8.57 2.71
N GLY A 13 7.25 8.69 2.34
CA GLY A 13 7.87 9.93 1.87
C GLY A 13 8.29 9.83 0.40
N ALA A 14 8.68 10.95 -0.19
CA ALA A 14 9.29 10.96 -1.53
C ALA A 14 10.55 10.06 -1.54
N GLY A 15 10.63 9.16 -2.53
CA GLY A 15 11.69 8.16 -2.65
C GLY A 15 11.47 6.88 -1.84
N ALA A 16 10.37 6.76 -1.09
CA ALA A 16 10.02 5.51 -0.43
C ALA A 16 9.68 4.43 -1.47
N LEU A 17 10.33 3.27 -1.34
CA LEU A 17 9.97 2.09 -2.12
C LEU A 17 8.80 1.38 -1.44
N VAL A 18 7.75 1.13 -2.20
CA VAL A 18 6.54 0.46 -1.72
C VAL A 18 6.18 -0.70 -2.63
N GLU A 19 5.67 -1.77 -2.04
CA GLU A 19 5.13 -2.90 -2.80
C GLU A 19 3.63 -3.04 -2.52
N VAL A 20 2.85 -3.27 -3.57
CA VAL A 20 1.40 -3.46 -3.42
C VAL A 20 1.13 -4.90 -2.97
N ALA A 21 0.87 -5.09 -1.68
CA ALA A 21 0.53 -6.38 -1.10
C ALA A 21 -0.93 -6.80 -1.41
N HIS A 22 -1.85 -5.84 -1.53
CA HIS A 22 -3.24 -6.12 -1.88
C HIS A 22 -3.90 -4.93 -2.59
N ARG A 23 -4.76 -5.21 -3.58
CA ARG A 23 -5.63 -4.21 -4.23
C ARG A 23 -7.06 -4.45 -3.75
N ALA A 24 -7.61 -3.49 -3.01
CA ALA A 24 -8.95 -3.59 -2.47
C ALA A 24 -10.00 -3.23 -3.55
N GLY A 25 -11.17 -3.87 -3.51
CA GLY A 25 -12.23 -3.71 -4.52
C GLY A 25 -12.82 -2.29 -4.62
N PHE A 26 -12.68 -1.47 -3.57
CA PHE A 26 -13.13 -0.07 -3.55
C PHE A 26 -12.07 0.92 -4.09
N GLY A 27 -11.00 0.43 -4.71
CA GLY A 27 -9.91 1.26 -5.23
C GLY A 27 -8.87 1.66 -4.19
N GLY A 28 -8.93 1.13 -2.98
CA GLY A 28 -7.84 1.20 -2.00
C GLY A 28 -6.71 0.22 -2.30
N ARG A 29 -5.57 0.40 -1.64
CA ARG A 29 -4.42 -0.51 -1.73
C ARG A 29 -3.81 -0.74 -0.34
N VAL A 30 -3.35 -1.96 -0.08
CA VAL A 30 -2.46 -2.24 1.05
C VAL A 30 -1.05 -2.30 0.49
N VAL A 31 -0.17 -1.46 1.01
CA VAL A 31 1.23 -1.40 0.61
C VAL A 31 2.14 -1.84 1.75
N THR A 32 3.25 -2.48 1.40
CA THR A 32 4.37 -2.73 2.31
C THR A 32 5.43 -1.64 2.14
N VAL A 33 5.91 -1.12 3.27
CA VAL A 33 7.02 -0.16 3.36
C VAL A 33 8.00 -0.73 4.38
N GLY A 34 9.10 -1.30 3.92
CA GLY A 34 9.96 -2.12 4.78
C GLY A 34 9.16 -3.24 5.47
N PRO A 35 9.18 -3.35 6.81
CA PRO A 35 8.42 -4.37 7.55
C PRO A 35 6.94 -4.00 7.79
N THR A 36 6.52 -2.79 7.45
CA THR A 36 5.21 -2.26 7.83
C THR A 36 4.20 -2.42 6.70
N ARG A 37 2.95 -2.77 7.04
CA ARG A 37 1.80 -2.75 6.13
C ARG A 37 0.91 -1.55 6.41
N ILE A 38 0.56 -0.82 5.36
CA ILE A 38 -0.26 0.38 5.44
C ILE A 38 -1.44 0.25 4.49
N ALA A 39 -2.65 0.42 5.00
CA ALA A 39 -3.85 0.51 4.19
C ALA A 39 -4.05 1.95 3.69
N LEU A 40 -4.26 2.11 2.39
CA LEU A 40 -4.51 3.37 1.71
C LEU A 40 -5.90 3.33 1.08
N ASP A 41 -6.69 4.37 1.31
CA ASP A 41 -7.97 4.55 0.66
C ASP A 41 -7.82 5.08 -0.77
N HIS A 42 -8.90 5.01 -1.55
CA HIS A 42 -8.90 5.45 -2.94
C HIS A 42 -8.46 6.92 -3.12
N VAL A 43 -8.95 7.84 -2.27
CA VAL A 43 -8.62 9.27 -2.36
C VAL A 43 -7.14 9.49 -2.11
N THR A 44 -6.58 8.82 -1.11
CA THR A 44 -5.14 8.85 -0.84
C THR A 44 -4.34 8.33 -2.04
N CYS A 45 -4.71 7.17 -2.58
CA CYS A 45 -3.98 6.59 -3.71
C CYS A 45 -4.00 7.46 -4.97
N THR A 46 -5.10 8.18 -5.24
CA THR A 46 -5.18 9.10 -6.40
C THR A 46 -4.28 10.34 -6.28
N ARG A 47 -3.71 10.58 -5.10
CA ARG A 47 -2.86 11.75 -4.82
C ARG A 47 -1.38 11.43 -4.72
N LEU A 48 -1.01 10.16 -4.82
CA LEU A 48 0.38 9.72 -4.79
C LEU A 48 0.94 9.71 -6.20
N ASP A 49 2.03 10.43 -6.40
CA ASP A 49 2.86 10.28 -7.58
C ASP A 49 3.83 9.11 -7.36
N VAL A 50 3.83 8.15 -8.29
CA VAL A 50 4.61 6.92 -8.17
C VAL A 50 5.26 6.58 -9.50
N VAL A 51 6.51 6.13 -9.42
CA VAL A 51 7.24 5.59 -10.57
C VAL A 51 7.39 4.09 -10.37
N LEU A 52 7.14 3.31 -11.42
CA LEU A 52 7.39 1.88 -11.38
C LEU A 52 8.90 1.64 -11.31
N VAL A 53 9.33 0.95 -10.26
CA VAL A 53 10.70 0.46 -10.12
C VAL A 53 10.68 -1.01 -10.51
N ALA A 54 11.62 -1.43 -11.36
CA ALA A 54 11.80 -2.84 -11.67
C ALA A 54 12.06 -3.59 -10.37
N SER A 55 11.16 -4.50 -10.00
CA SER A 55 11.32 -5.30 -8.80
C SER A 55 12.56 -6.19 -8.97
N PRO A 56 13.48 -6.28 -7.99
CA PRO A 56 14.40 -7.41 -7.97
C PRO A 56 13.56 -8.68 -7.94
N THR A 57 13.87 -9.65 -8.79
CA THR A 57 13.08 -10.88 -8.91
C THR A 57 13.04 -11.61 -7.56
N HIS A 58 11.97 -11.44 -6.79
CA HIS A 58 11.69 -12.28 -5.64
C HIS A 58 11.22 -13.63 -6.18
N ALA A 59 11.90 -14.72 -5.82
CA ALA A 59 11.42 -16.07 -6.13
C ALA A 59 9.98 -16.21 -5.60
N ALA A 60 9.06 -16.67 -6.45
CA ALA A 60 7.62 -16.66 -6.25
C ALA A 60 7.20 -17.41 -4.96
N GLY A 61 7.11 -16.69 -3.85
CA GLY A 61 6.50 -17.16 -2.61
C GLY A 61 5.02 -16.82 -2.61
N ALA A 62 4.16 -17.85 -2.62
CA ALA A 62 2.71 -17.73 -2.70
C ALA A 62 2.12 -16.88 -1.56
N SER A 63 1.33 -15.85 -1.90
CA SER A 63 0.51 -15.12 -0.93
C SER A 63 -0.92 -15.65 -0.95
N THR A 64 -1.28 -16.49 0.04
CA THR A 64 -2.70 -16.75 0.36
C THR A 64 -3.10 -15.81 1.48
N GLY A 65 -3.63 -14.64 1.13
CA GLY A 65 -4.22 -13.70 2.08
C GLY A 65 -5.73 -13.80 2.06
N ALA A 66 -6.30 -14.68 2.89
CA ALA A 66 -7.70 -14.61 3.28
C ALA A 66 -7.87 -13.48 4.31
N GLY A 67 -8.77 -12.53 4.04
CA GLY A 67 -9.03 -11.44 5.00
C GLY A 67 -9.83 -10.28 4.44
N ALA A 68 -11.06 -10.52 4.00
CA ALA A 68 -12.09 -9.49 3.95
C ALA A 68 -13.19 -9.91 4.94
N GLY A 69 -13.05 -9.48 6.20
CA GLY A 69 -14.18 -9.51 7.15
C GLY A 69 -15.22 -8.47 6.71
N PRO A 70 -16.53 -8.76 6.85
CA PRO A 70 -17.58 -7.88 6.33
C PRO A 70 -17.55 -6.53 7.05
N VAL A 71 -17.60 -5.45 6.27
CA VAL A 71 -18.00 -4.15 6.82
C VAL A 71 -19.53 -4.21 6.99
N ALA A 72 -20.00 -4.11 8.23
CA ALA A 72 -21.42 -4.10 8.57
C ALA A 72 -22.14 -2.87 7.95
N PRO A 73 -23.46 -2.95 7.72
CA PRO A 73 -24.23 -1.94 6.96
C PRO A 73 -24.32 -0.57 7.63
#